data_AF-A0A3D1PPY2-F1
#
_entry.id   AF-A0A3D1PPY2-F1
#
_cell.length_a   1.000
_cell.length_b   1.000
_cell.length_c   1.000
_cell.angle_alpha   90.00
_cell.angle_beta   90.00
_cell.angle_gamma   90.00
#
_symmetry.space_group_name_H-M   'P 1'
#
loop_
_entity.id
_entity.type
_entity.pdbx_description
1 polymer ?
#
loop_
_entity_poly.entity_id
_entity_poly.type
_entity_poly.pdbx_seq_one_letter_code
_entity_poly.pdbx_strand_id
1 'polypeptide(L)'
;MASYTFENHTFRMVDRTDGKDIKVPSNMYPLNREAQLFTTETTDTISDAHVREIVNCIDGRMNNTYQNAEQVVRTLNVYGIPAVQYVGWVFMSDSAPMYQSFALVKGDHGGPAIIDLSVDPIWPQWEQEMAQYTTPDEMRAAFIEKQSKRWDVPNTERCVFGQVPDYMVYVASMCTTDQGLKLYQKVMRAFPKHPANLEAEHAQRAMVERVMKGKI
;
A
#
# COMPACT_ATOMS: atom_id res chain seq x y z
N MET A 1 11.67 12.53 -10.70
CA MET A 1 11.54 11.14 -10.23
C MET A 1 12.46 10.94 -9.03
N ALA A 2 12.00 10.26 -7.98
CA ALA A 2 12.91 9.76 -6.95
C ALA A 2 13.85 8.74 -7.60
N SER A 3 15.15 8.80 -7.30
CA SER A 3 16.12 7.83 -7.81
C SER A 3 16.31 6.73 -6.78
N TYR A 4 16.15 5.48 -7.19
CA TYR A 4 16.45 4.32 -6.36
C TYR A 4 17.54 3.45 -6.99
N THR A 5 18.26 2.71 -6.16
CA THR A 5 19.15 1.64 -6.60
C THR A 5 18.78 0.33 -5.89
N PHE A 6 18.87 -0.78 -6.62
CA PHE A 6 18.66 -2.11 -6.07
C PHE A 6 19.88 -2.97 -6.39
N GLU A 7 20.75 -3.15 -5.40
CA GLU A 7 22.01 -3.90 -5.53
C GLU A 7 22.18 -4.80 -4.31
N ASN A 8 22.70 -6.02 -4.51
CA ASN A 8 22.94 -6.98 -3.43
C ASN A 8 21.73 -7.20 -2.50
N HIS A 9 20.53 -7.35 -3.07
CA HIS A 9 19.26 -7.52 -2.35
C HIS A 9 18.92 -6.39 -1.37
N THR A 10 19.51 -5.21 -1.60
CA THR A 10 19.29 -4.01 -0.81
C THR A 10 18.73 -2.92 -1.73
N PHE A 11 17.59 -2.38 -1.34
CA PHE A 11 17.02 -1.18 -1.92
C PHE A 11 17.51 0.05 -1.17
N ARG A 12 17.92 1.07 -1.93
CA ARG A 12 18.21 2.40 -1.41
C ARG A 12 17.36 3.42 -2.14
N MET A 13 16.65 4.24 -1.39
CA MET A 13 15.92 5.40 -1.92
C MET A 13 16.30 6.64 -1.13
N VAL A 14 16.48 7.75 -1.82
CA VAL A 14 16.58 9.06 -1.18
C VAL A 14 15.16 9.51 -0.86
N ASP A 15 14.80 9.51 0.43
CA ASP A 15 13.55 10.10 0.90
C ASP A 15 13.57 11.60 0.55
N ARG A 16 12.56 12.07 -0.17
CA ARG A 16 12.47 13.46 -0.60
C ARG A 16 11.99 14.39 0.50
N THR A 17 11.38 13.85 1.55
CA THR A 17 10.77 14.63 2.63
C THR A 17 11.80 15.13 3.63
N ASP A 18 12.85 14.34 3.90
CA ASP A 18 13.95 14.74 4.80
C ASP A 18 15.36 14.61 4.21
N GLY A 19 15.47 14.18 2.94
CA GLY A 19 16.74 14.02 2.23
C GLY A 19 17.58 12.83 2.72
N LYS A 20 17.03 11.95 3.55
CA LYS A 20 17.78 10.80 4.09
C LYS A 20 17.64 9.57 3.20
N ASP A 21 18.74 8.82 3.12
CA ASP A 21 18.73 7.53 2.46
C ASP A 21 17.97 6.50 3.30
N ILE A 22 16.88 5.98 2.76
CA ILE A 22 16.18 4.81 3.28
C ILE A 22 16.81 3.56 2.69
N LYS A 23 17.26 2.66 3.56
CA LYS A 23 17.82 1.36 3.21
C LYS A 23 16.87 0.24 3.63
N VAL A 24 16.51 -0.64 2.70
CA VAL A 24 15.67 -1.82 2.93
C VAL A 24 16.39 -3.06 2.38
N PRO A 25 16.60 -4.13 3.17
CA PRO A 25 16.28 -4.22 4.59
C PRO A 25 17.28 -3.46 5.48
N SER A 26 16.80 -2.97 6.62
CA SER A 26 17.63 -2.44 7.71
C SER A 26 16.95 -2.68 9.07
N ASN A 27 17.58 -2.29 10.18
CA ASN A 27 16.92 -2.38 11.49
C ASN A 27 15.65 -1.51 11.57
N MET A 28 15.67 -0.37 10.89
CA MET A 28 14.54 0.57 10.84
C MET A 28 13.48 0.10 9.84
N TYR A 29 13.90 -0.44 8.69
CA TYR A 29 13.01 -0.95 7.64
C TYR A 29 13.28 -2.43 7.36
N PRO A 30 12.97 -3.34 8.30
CA PRO A 30 13.31 -4.74 8.12
C PRO A 30 12.36 -5.47 7.18
N LEU A 31 12.84 -6.61 6.68
CA LEU A 31 12.07 -7.62 5.97
C LEU A 31 12.29 -8.98 6.63
N ASN A 32 11.32 -9.88 6.47
CA ASN A 32 11.38 -11.22 7.06
C ASN A 32 12.34 -12.15 6.29
N ARG A 33 12.43 -11.96 4.98
CA ARG A 33 13.29 -12.74 4.06
C ARG A 33 13.97 -11.80 3.06
N GLU A 34 14.55 -12.41 2.02
CA GLU A 34 15.15 -11.70 0.90
C GLU A 34 14.18 -10.69 0.29
N ALA A 35 14.72 -9.49 0.03
CA ALA A 35 13.97 -8.38 -0.55
C ALA A 35 13.68 -8.64 -2.03
N GLN A 36 12.46 -8.33 -2.44
CA GLN A 36 12.06 -8.24 -3.83
C GLN A 36 11.49 -6.84 -4.09
N LEU A 37 11.76 -6.36 -5.30
CA LEU A 37 11.36 -5.05 -5.78
C LEU A 37 10.20 -5.19 -6.77
N PHE A 38 9.10 -4.51 -6.49
CA PHE A 38 7.94 -4.46 -7.36
C PHE A 38 7.66 -3.01 -7.77
N THR A 39 7.76 -2.77 -9.07
CA THR A 39 7.53 -1.48 -9.75
C THR A 39 6.68 -1.73 -10.98
N THR A 40 6.29 -0.68 -11.70
CA THR A 40 5.60 -0.80 -12.99
C THR A 40 6.36 -1.68 -13.98
N GLU A 41 7.69 -1.59 -14.01
CA GLU A 41 8.52 -2.35 -14.94
C GLU A 41 8.70 -3.81 -14.55
N THR A 42 8.61 -4.14 -13.25
CA THR A 42 8.81 -5.51 -12.77
C THR A 42 7.53 -6.26 -12.51
N THR A 43 6.38 -5.59 -12.52
CA THR A 43 5.06 -6.21 -12.31
C THR A 43 4.22 -6.27 -13.57
N ASP A 44 3.34 -7.26 -13.58
CA ASP A 44 2.54 -7.67 -14.73
C ASP A 44 1.06 -7.36 -14.52
N THR A 45 0.30 -7.30 -15.60
CA THR A 45 -1.15 -7.08 -15.56
C THR A 45 -1.91 -8.35 -15.18
N ILE A 46 -3.18 -8.16 -14.79
CA ILE A 46 -4.14 -9.25 -14.57
C ILE A 46 -5.39 -8.96 -15.40
N SER A 47 -5.54 -9.70 -16.51
CA SER A 47 -6.69 -9.65 -17.41
C SER A 47 -7.72 -10.75 -17.13
N ASP A 48 -7.34 -11.79 -16.39
CA ASP A 48 -8.19 -12.94 -16.07
C ASP A 48 -9.49 -12.52 -15.37
N ALA A 49 -10.62 -12.72 -16.07
CA ALA A 49 -11.93 -12.34 -15.58
C ALA A 49 -12.36 -13.08 -14.31
N HIS A 50 -11.93 -14.34 -14.14
CA HIS A 50 -12.25 -15.14 -12.97
C HIS A 50 -11.51 -14.63 -11.73
N VAL A 51 -10.22 -14.29 -11.86
CA VAL A 51 -9.46 -13.64 -10.78
C VAL A 51 -10.12 -12.33 -10.39
N ARG A 52 -10.52 -11.52 -11.38
CA ARG A 52 -11.18 -10.23 -11.14
C ARG A 52 -12.50 -10.38 -10.39
N GLU A 53 -13.35 -11.31 -10.80
CA GLU A 53 -14.63 -11.59 -10.14
C GLU A 53 -14.43 -12.00 -8.69
N ILE A 54 -13.52 -12.94 -8.42
CA ILE A 54 -13.21 -13.40 -7.05
C ILE A 54 -12.76 -12.22 -6.19
N VAL A 55 -11.82 -11.40 -6.68
CA VAL A 55 -11.26 -10.29 -5.91
C VAL A 55 -12.29 -9.20 -5.64
N ASN A 56 -13.22 -8.97 -6.57
CA ASN A 56 -14.31 -8.03 -6.38
C ASN A 56 -15.34 -8.47 -5.32
N CYS A 57 -15.43 -9.78 -5.02
CA CYS A 57 -16.30 -10.29 -3.97
C CYS A 57 -15.68 -10.26 -2.56
N ILE A 58 -14.41 -9.87 -2.41
CA ILE A 58 -13.74 -9.82 -1.10
C ILE A 58 -14.10 -8.52 -0.37
N ASP A 59 -14.57 -8.63 0.87
CA ASP A 59 -14.80 -7.48 1.77
C ASP A 59 -13.45 -6.94 2.30
N GLY A 60 -12.75 -6.20 1.44
CA GLY A 60 -11.49 -5.53 1.77
C GLY A 60 -11.73 -4.27 2.60
N ARG A 61 -10.97 -4.10 3.69
CA ARG A 61 -11.06 -2.92 4.55
C ARG A 61 -9.81 -2.05 4.45
N MET A 62 -9.97 -0.74 4.26
CA MET A 62 -8.85 0.19 4.37
C MET A 62 -8.12 0.03 5.71
N ASN A 63 -6.79 0.23 5.70
CA ASN A 63 -5.91 0.14 6.88
C ASN A 63 -5.88 -1.24 7.59
N ASN A 64 -6.34 -2.30 6.92
CA ASN A 64 -6.36 -3.67 7.46
C ASN A 64 -5.45 -4.61 6.64
N THR A 65 -4.24 -4.15 6.35
CA THR A 65 -3.40 -4.68 5.27
C THR A 65 -3.10 -6.17 5.38
N TYR A 66 -2.78 -6.68 6.57
CA TYR A 66 -2.48 -8.10 6.76
C TYR A 66 -3.70 -8.99 6.52
N GLN A 67 -4.84 -8.63 7.12
CA GLN A 67 -6.07 -9.39 7.02
C GLN A 67 -6.61 -9.36 5.59
N ASN A 68 -6.49 -8.22 4.90
CA ASN A 68 -6.85 -8.12 3.48
C ASN A 68 -5.99 -9.07 2.64
N ALA A 69 -4.66 -9.01 2.79
CA ALA A 69 -3.75 -9.86 2.04
C ALA A 69 -3.99 -11.34 2.32
N GLU A 70 -4.19 -11.71 3.59
CA GLU A 70 -4.51 -13.07 3.99
C GLU A 70 -5.84 -13.56 3.39
N GLN A 71 -6.86 -12.71 3.37
CA GLN A 71 -8.15 -13.04 2.75
C GLN A 71 -8.01 -13.25 1.24
N VAL A 72 -7.29 -12.37 0.53
CA VAL A 72 -7.02 -12.54 -0.90
C VAL A 72 -6.29 -13.85 -1.16
N VAL A 73 -5.19 -14.10 -0.44
CA VAL A 73 -4.39 -15.32 -0.57
C VAL A 73 -5.23 -16.56 -0.32
N ARG A 74 -5.99 -16.59 0.77
CA ARG A 74 -6.83 -17.74 1.12
C ARG A 74 -7.89 -17.98 0.05
N THR A 75 -8.62 -16.94 -0.34
CA THR A 75 -9.73 -17.05 -1.30
C THR A 75 -9.22 -17.53 -2.66
N LEU A 76 -8.17 -16.91 -3.21
CA LEU A 76 -7.62 -17.32 -4.50
C LEU A 76 -7.11 -18.77 -4.48
N ASN A 77 -6.42 -19.18 -3.42
CA ASN A 77 -5.94 -20.57 -3.30
C ASN A 77 -7.10 -21.59 -3.20
N VAL A 78 -8.25 -21.23 -2.60
CA VAL A 78 -9.45 -22.08 -2.60
C VAL A 78 -9.99 -22.32 -4.01
N TYR A 79 -9.89 -21.31 -4.89
CA TYR A 79 -10.24 -21.42 -6.31
C TYR A 79 -9.10 -21.99 -7.19
N GLY A 80 -8.03 -22.51 -6.58
CA GLY A 80 -6.92 -23.12 -7.30
C GLY A 80 -5.97 -22.13 -7.98
N ILE A 81 -6.06 -20.84 -7.64
CA ILE A 81 -5.18 -19.77 -8.14
C ILE A 81 -4.05 -19.56 -7.14
N PRO A 82 -2.79 -19.92 -7.46
CA PRO A 82 -1.68 -19.78 -6.53
C PRO A 82 -1.45 -18.31 -6.16
N ALA A 83 -1.60 -18.03 -4.88
CA ALA A 83 -1.35 -16.72 -4.30
C ALA A 83 -0.49 -16.84 -3.04
N VAL A 84 0.42 -15.89 -2.83
CA VAL A 84 1.29 -15.86 -1.65
C VAL A 84 1.32 -14.47 -1.03
N GLN A 85 1.41 -14.41 0.30
CA GLN A 85 1.44 -13.16 1.04
C GLN A 85 2.87 -12.59 1.07
N TYR A 86 2.97 -11.28 0.80
CA TYR A 86 4.18 -10.49 0.96
C TYR A 86 3.94 -9.40 1.99
N VAL A 87 4.99 -9.06 2.74
CA VAL A 87 5.01 -7.94 3.69
C VAL A 87 6.28 -7.14 3.48
N GLY A 88 6.16 -5.81 3.49
CA GLY A 88 7.28 -4.91 3.29
C GLY A 88 6.90 -3.43 3.37
N TRP A 89 7.56 -2.64 2.52
CA TRP A 89 7.50 -1.19 2.54
C TRP A 89 7.01 -0.67 1.20
N VAL A 90 6.03 0.22 1.23
CA VAL A 90 5.51 0.91 0.05
C VAL A 90 5.94 2.35 0.10
N PHE A 91 6.61 2.78 -0.95
CA PHE A 91 7.05 4.14 -1.17
C PHE A 91 6.10 4.80 -2.16
N MET A 92 5.53 5.94 -1.77
CA MET A 92 4.73 6.78 -2.67
C MET A 92 5.43 8.13 -2.78
N SER A 93 6.07 8.38 -3.91
CA SER A 93 6.79 9.62 -4.29
C SER A 93 7.46 10.42 -3.16
N ASP A 94 6.70 11.24 -2.43
CA ASP A 94 7.19 12.23 -1.46
C ASP A 94 6.71 11.98 -0.01
N SER A 95 6.31 10.75 0.31
CA SER A 95 5.84 10.32 1.64
C SER A 95 6.77 9.29 2.28
N ALA A 96 6.77 9.24 3.62
CA ALA A 96 7.48 8.18 4.34
C ALA A 96 6.90 6.81 3.95
N PRO A 97 7.74 5.76 3.87
CA PRO A 97 7.24 4.45 3.46
C PRO A 97 6.25 3.88 4.46
N MET A 98 5.16 3.35 3.94
CA MET A 98 4.14 2.65 4.73
C MET A 98 4.51 1.17 4.86
N TYR A 99 4.27 0.60 6.04
CA TYR A 99 4.40 -0.84 6.24
C TYR A 99 3.15 -1.54 5.70
N GLN A 100 3.33 -2.44 4.74
CA GLN A 100 2.23 -2.99 3.95
C GLN A 100 2.32 -4.50 3.75
N SER A 101 1.16 -5.14 3.66
CA SER A 101 0.97 -6.53 3.26
C SER A 101 0.09 -6.62 2.02
N PHE A 102 0.42 -7.52 1.10
CA PHE A 102 -0.34 -7.71 -0.13
C PHE A 102 -0.22 -9.16 -0.62
N ALA A 103 -1.06 -9.53 -1.57
CA ALA A 103 -0.99 -10.81 -2.25
C ALA A 103 -0.19 -10.69 -3.55
N LEU A 104 0.67 -11.66 -3.80
CA LEU A 104 1.38 -11.83 -5.06
C LEU A 104 0.79 -13.03 -5.81
N VAL A 105 0.49 -12.82 -7.09
CA VAL A 105 0.00 -13.85 -8.03
C VAL A 105 0.84 -13.82 -9.30
N LYS A 106 0.62 -14.80 -10.18
CA LYS A 106 1.18 -14.81 -11.54
C LYS A 106 0.29 -13.97 -12.46
N GLY A 107 0.87 -12.99 -13.16
CA GLY A 107 0.18 -12.14 -14.13
C GLY A 107 0.08 -12.76 -15.53
N ASP A 108 -0.45 -11.96 -16.45
CA ASP A 108 -0.82 -12.37 -17.82
C ASP A 108 0.35 -12.97 -18.62
N HIS A 109 1.54 -12.41 -18.50
CA HIS A 109 2.77 -12.83 -19.18
C HIS A 109 3.64 -13.75 -18.31
N GLY A 110 3.12 -14.14 -17.16
CA GLY A 110 3.79 -15.00 -16.19
C GLY A 110 4.74 -14.29 -15.24
N GLY A 111 4.78 -12.96 -15.29
CA GLY A 111 5.48 -12.13 -14.30
C GLY A 111 4.73 -12.04 -12.96
N PRO A 112 5.31 -11.39 -11.96
CA PRO A 112 4.64 -11.14 -10.68
C PRO A 112 3.56 -10.06 -10.84
N ALA A 113 2.41 -10.24 -10.21
CA ALA A 113 1.32 -9.28 -10.18
C ALA A 113 0.81 -9.09 -8.74
N ILE A 114 0.50 -7.84 -8.34
CA ILE A 114 0.14 -7.49 -6.96
C ILE A 114 -1.37 -7.31 -6.83
N ILE A 115 -1.93 -7.78 -5.73
CA ILE A 115 -3.29 -7.43 -5.29
C ILE A 115 -3.20 -6.86 -3.86
N ASP A 116 -3.45 -5.56 -3.72
CA ASP A 116 -3.41 -4.85 -2.46
C ASP A 116 -4.70 -4.05 -2.23
N LEU A 117 -5.64 -4.66 -1.49
CA LEU A 117 -6.96 -4.08 -1.20
C LEU A 117 -6.93 -2.91 -0.21
N SER A 118 -5.74 -2.54 0.28
CA SER A 118 -5.57 -1.53 1.34
C SER A 118 -4.99 -0.22 0.82
N VAL A 119 -4.65 -0.16 -0.47
CA VAL A 119 -4.14 1.05 -1.14
C VAL A 119 -5.08 1.41 -2.28
N ASP A 120 -5.58 2.65 -2.27
CA ASP A 120 -6.30 3.24 -3.40
C ASP A 120 -5.35 4.18 -4.16
N PRO A 121 -4.96 3.84 -5.40
CA PRO A 121 -3.95 4.58 -6.15
C PRO A 121 -4.46 5.94 -6.66
N ILE A 122 -5.70 6.34 -6.41
CA ILE A 122 -6.18 7.68 -6.80
C ILE A 122 -5.89 8.75 -5.73
N TRP A 123 -5.30 8.37 -4.59
CA TRP A 123 -5.01 9.30 -3.49
C TRP A 123 -4.28 10.58 -3.93
N PRO A 124 -3.22 10.52 -4.77
CA PRO A 124 -2.55 11.74 -5.23
C PRO A 124 -3.47 12.67 -6.05
N GLN A 125 -4.39 12.10 -6.83
CA GLN A 125 -5.36 12.87 -7.60
C GLN A 125 -6.38 13.53 -6.66
N TRP A 126 -6.80 12.82 -5.61
CA TRP A 126 -7.68 13.39 -4.58
C TRP A 126 -7.03 14.53 -3.84
N GLU A 127 -5.75 14.45 -3.50
CA GLU A 127 -5.04 15.56 -2.85
C GLU A 127 -5.04 16.82 -3.73
N GLN A 128 -4.79 16.66 -5.03
CA GLN A 128 -4.83 17.77 -5.99
C GLN A 128 -6.24 18.37 -6.12
N GLU A 129 -7.26 17.53 -6.25
CA GLU A 129 -8.63 17.98 -6.32
C GLU A 129 -9.10 18.63 -5.01
N MET A 130 -8.73 18.09 -3.86
CA MET A 130 -9.14 18.64 -2.57
C MET A 130 -8.49 20.00 -2.32
N ALA A 131 -7.30 20.26 -2.87
CA ALA A 131 -6.63 21.55 -2.80
C ALA A 131 -7.41 22.69 -3.49
N GLN A 132 -8.42 22.39 -4.32
CA GLN A 132 -9.27 23.40 -4.95
C GLN A 132 -10.32 24.00 -4.00
N TYR A 133 -10.67 23.29 -2.92
CA TYR A 133 -11.66 23.76 -1.96
C TYR A 133 -11.02 24.72 -0.96
N THR A 134 -11.67 25.87 -0.78
CA THR A 134 -11.13 26.95 0.07
C THR A 134 -11.67 26.92 1.49
N THR A 135 -12.75 26.17 1.74
CA THR A 135 -13.34 26.03 3.07
C THR A 135 -13.27 24.58 3.57
N PRO A 136 -13.08 24.37 4.90
CA PRO A 136 -13.08 23.03 5.49
C PRO A 136 -14.39 22.25 5.28
N ASP A 137 -15.53 22.93 5.21
CA ASP A 137 -16.84 22.28 5.08
C ASP A 137 -17.10 21.79 3.66
N GLU A 138 -16.72 22.56 2.63
CA GLU A 138 -16.75 22.11 1.24
C GLU A 138 -15.82 20.92 1.02
N MET A 139 -14.60 20.99 1.55
CA MET A 139 -13.63 19.90 1.48
C MET A 139 -14.18 18.63 2.17
N ARG A 140 -14.81 18.78 3.34
CA ARG A 140 -15.43 17.66 4.06
C ARG A 140 -16.58 17.05 3.26
N ALA A 141 -17.48 17.87 2.72
CA ALA A 141 -18.61 17.39 1.94
C ALA A 141 -18.15 16.66 0.66
N ALA A 142 -17.21 17.25 -0.08
CA ALA A 142 -16.64 16.65 -1.27
C ALA A 142 -15.90 15.35 -0.96
N PHE A 143 -15.12 15.31 0.13
CA PHE A 143 -14.44 14.10 0.57
C PHE A 143 -15.44 12.98 0.90
N ILE A 144 -16.48 13.28 1.71
CA ILE A 144 -17.51 12.29 2.09
C ILE A 144 -18.21 11.75 0.84
N GLU A 145 -18.64 12.62 -0.06
CA GLU A 145 -19.33 12.22 -1.29
C GLU A 145 -18.44 11.32 -2.17
N LYS A 146 -17.16 11.68 -2.31
CA LYS A 146 -16.22 10.92 -3.12
C LYS A 146 -15.92 9.56 -2.49
N GLN A 147 -15.72 9.53 -1.17
CA GLN A 147 -15.53 8.30 -0.42
C GLN A 147 -16.74 7.37 -0.50
N SER A 148 -17.96 7.90 -0.35
CA SER A 148 -19.17 7.08 -0.41
C SER A 148 -19.34 6.43 -1.78
N LYS A 149 -19.07 7.16 -2.87
CA LYS A 149 -19.12 6.61 -4.23
C LYS A 149 -18.03 5.58 -4.49
N ARG A 150 -16.89 5.70 -3.81
CA ARG A 150 -15.76 4.79 -3.99
C ARG A 150 -16.06 3.39 -3.46
N TRP A 151 -17.00 3.25 -2.51
CA TRP A 151 -17.36 1.95 -1.93
C TRP A 151 -18.13 1.06 -2.89
N ASP A 152 -18.78 1.67 -3.89
CA ASP A 152 -19.50 0.95 -4.95
C ASP A 152 -18.58 0.54 -6.11
N VAL A 153 -17.31 0.98 -6.10
CA VAL A 153 -16.33 0.64 -7.14
C VAL A 153 -15.76 -0.75 -6.88
N PRO A 154 -15.70 -1.64 -7.87
CA PRO A 154 -15.09 -2.95 -7.73
C PRO A 154 -13.65 -2.86 -7.25
N ASN A 155 -13.23 -3.77 -6.35
CA ASN A 155 -11.86 -3.82 -5.81
C ASN A 155 -10.76 -3.75 -6.88
N THR A 156 -10.96 -4.41 -8.03
CA THR A 156 -10.00 -4.44 -9.13
C THR A 156 -9.79 -3.09 -9.83
N GLU A 157 -10.71 -2.14 -9.61
CA GLU A 157 -10.63 -0.76 -10.10
C GLU A 157 -10.34 0.24 -8.97
N ARG A 158 -10.72 -0.15 -7.75
CA ARG A 158 -10.54 0.66 -6.54
C ARG A 158 -9.12 0.59 -6.00
N CYS A 159 -8.46 -0.54 -6.14
CA CYS A 159 -7.21 -0.85 -5.45
C CYS A 159 -6.09 -1.19 -6.42
N VAL A 160 -4.85 -1.28 -5.91
CA VAL A 160 -3.72 -1.79 -6.70
C VAL A 160 -4.00 -3.25 -7.07
N PHE A 161 -4.13 -3.50 -8.38
CA PHE A 161 -4.48 -4.80 -8.95
C PHE A 161 -3.71 -5.04 -10.25
N GLY A 162 -2.77 -5.99 -10.20
CA GLY A 162 -1.84 -6.27 -11.29
C GLY A 162 -0.57 -5.45 -11.19
N GLN A 163 -0.36 -4.59 -12.19
CA GLN A 163 0.83 -3.78 -12.33
C GLN A 163 0.82 -2.62 -11.33
N VAL A 164 1.96 -2.38 -10.70
CA VAL A 164 2.15 -1.28 -9.76
C VAL A 164 2.15 0.06 -10.51
N PRO A 165 1.45 1.10 -10.00
CA PRO A 165 1.52 2.46 -10.56
C PRO A 165 2.95 3.04 -10.57
N ASP A 166 3.26 3.87 -11.56
CA ASP A 166 4.62 4.41 -11.82
C ASP A 166 5.19 5.29 -10.71
N TYR A 167 4.33 5.85 -9.87
CA TYR A 167 4.71 6.67 -8.73
C TYR A 167 4.84 5.87 -7.41
N MET A 168 4.64 4.55 -7.47
CA MET A 168 4.73 3.61 -6.34
C MET A 168 5.87 2.62 -6.50
N VAL A 169 6.53 2.30 -5.38
CA VAL A 169 7.54 1.24 -5.32
C VAL A 169 7.28 0.38 -4.09
N TYR A 170 7.20 -0.94 -4.28
CA TYR A 170 7.05 -1.90 -3.20
C TYR A 170 8.38 -2.65 -3.03
N VAL A 171 8.88 -2.67 -1.80
CA VAL A 171 10.05 -3.47 -1.42
C VAL A 171 9.65 -4.41 -0.30
N ALA A 172 9.51 -5.68 -0.63
CA ALA A 172 8.87 -6.65 0.25
C ALA A 172 9.50 -8.02 0.21
N SER A 173 9.08 -8.88 1.14
CA SER A 173 9.51 -10.27 1.20
C SER A 173 8.30 -11.17 1.48
N MET A 174 8.33 -12.41 1.00
CA MET A 174 7.30 -13.40 1.31
C MET A 174 7.21 -13.60 2.83
N CYS A 175 6.02 -13.44 3.37
CA CYS A 175 5.80 -13.34 4.80
C CYS A 175 4.35 -13.68 5.16
N THR A 176 4.13 -14.38 6.28
CA THR A 176 2.78 -14.57 6.81
C THR A 176 2.33 -13.36 7.66
N THR A 177 1.02 -13.21 7.87
CA THR A 177 0.45 -12.23 8.81
C THR A 177 1.18 -12.23 10.17
N ASP A 178 1.36 -13.40 10.79
CA ASP A 178 2.02 -13.51 12.10
C ASP A 178 3.49 -13.07 12.08
N GLN A 179 4.22 -13.42 11.02
CA GLN A 179 5.62 -13.02 10.87
C GLN A 179 5.73 -11.50 10.68
N GLY A 180 4.88 -10.93 9.82
CA GLY A 180 4.82 -9.49 9.56
C GLY A 180 4.44 -8.70 10.81
N LEU A 181 3.42 -9.14 11.56
CA LEU A 181 3.01 -8.49 12.80
C LEU A 181 4.09 -8.55 13.88
N LYS A 182 4.77 -9.69 14.05
CA LYS A 182 5.90 -9.80 14.99
C LYS A 182 7.04 -8.86 14.60
N LEU A 183 7.33 -8.75 13.31
CA LEU A 183 8.37 -7.86 12.81
C LEU A 183 7.99 -6.39 13.02
N TYR A 184 6.76 -6.00 12.67
CA TYR A 184 6.24 -4.65 12.90
C TYR A 184 6.29 -4.26 14.38
N GLN A 185 5.78 -5.12 15.27
CA GLN A 185 5.82 -4.89 16.72
C GLN A 185 7.24 -4.71 17.24
N LYS A 186 8.21 -5.48 16.72
CA LYS A 186 9.63 -5.33 17.08
C LYS A 186 10.18 -3.96 16.64
N VAL A 187 9.88 -3.53 15.41
CA VAL A 187 10.31 -2.21 14.90
C VAL A 187 9.69 -1.10 15.72
N MET A 188 8.38 -1.12 15.97
CA MET A 188 7.70 -0.07 16.73
C MET A 188 8.19 0.02 18.18
N ARG A 189 8.58 -1.11 18.80
CA ARG A 189 9.23 -1.10 20.12
C ARG A 189 10.64 -0.49 20.08
N ALA A 190 11.42 -0.78 19.05
CA ALA A 190 12.78 -0.25 18.90
C ALA A 190 12.81 1.22 18.44
N PHE A 191 11.82 1.63 17.66
CA PHE A 191 11.68 2.96 17.07
C PHE A 191 10.26 3.51 17.34
N PRO A 192 9.92 3.96 18.56
CA PRO A 192 8.57 4.44 18.88
C PRO A 192 8.11 5.66 18.07
N LYS A 193 9.06 6.42 17.49
CA LYS A 193 8.81 7.56 16.60
C LYS A 193 9.11 7.20 15.13
N HIS A 194 8.85 5.97 14.74
CA HIS A 194 9.11 5.52 13.38
C HIS A 194 8.30 6.37 12.37
N PRO A 195 8.90 6.85 11.27
CA PRO A 195 8.21 7.69 10.28
C PRO A 195 6.89 7.08 9.78
N ALA A 196 6.88 5.77 9.48
CA ALA A 196 5.66 5.07 9.07
C ALA A 196 4.50 5.12 10.09
N ASN A 197 4.80 5.17 11.40
CA ASN A 197 3.78 5.27 12.43
C ASN A 197 3.39 6.73 12.70
N LEU A 198 4.34 7.66 12.53
CA LEU A 198 4.05 9.09 12.59
C LEU A 198 3.19 9.53 11.42
N GLU A 199 3.40 9.02 10.21
CA GLU A 199 2.52 9.29 9.07
C GLU A 199 1.17 8.59 9.18
N ALA A 200 1.10 7.35 9.70
CA ALA A 200 -0.20 6.74 10.00
C ALA A 200 -0.98 7.55 11.06
N GLU A 201 -0.30 7.98 12.13
CA GLU A 201 -0.88 8.85 13.16
C GLU A 201 -1.19 10.25 12.63
N HIS A 202 -0.38 10.83 11.75
CA HIS A 202 -0.61 12.15 11.15
C HIS A 202 -1.68 12.11 10.07
N ALA A 203 -1.77 11.07 9.23
CA ALA A 203 -2.82 10.91 8.23
C ALA A 203 -4.17 10.66 8.92
N GLN A 204 -4.19 9.79 9.94
CA GLN A 204 -5.40 9.48 10.71
C GLN A 204 -5.79 10.66 11.62
N ARG A 205 -4.84 11.36 12.27
CA ARG A 205 -5.15 12.60 13.03
C ARG A 205 -5.47 13.78 12.13
N ALA A 206 -4.79 14.00 11.00
CA ALA A 206 -5.12 15.10 10.10
C ALA A 206 -6.50 14.91 9.49
N MET A 207 -6.86 13.67 9.11
CA MET A 207 -8.21 13.33 8.65
C MET A 207 -9.23 13.53 9.78
N VAL A 208 -9.00 12.98 10.99
CA VAL A 208 -9.93 13.10 12.12
C VAL A 208 -10.01 14.53 12.66
N GLU A 209 -8.92 15.28 12.74
CA GLU A 209 -8.89 16.66 13.24
C GLU A 209 -9.47 17.64 12.22
N ARG A 210 -9.20 17.51 10.92
CA ARG A 210 -9.84 18.32 9.87
C ARG A 210 -11.34 18.02 9.78
N VAL A 211 -11.74 16.77 9.97
CA VAL A 211 -13.16 16.37 9.97
C VAL A 211 -13.88 16.79 11.26
N MET A 212 -13.25 16.67 12.44
CA MET A 212 -13.94 16.86 13.74
C MET A 212 -13.82 18.28 14.32
N LYS A 213 -12.80 19.08 13.97
CA LYS A 213 -12.57 20.37 14.66
C LYS A 213 -13.12 21.61 13.95
N GLY A 214 -13.64 21.51 12.72
CA GLY A 214 -14.30 22.65 12.05
C GLY A 214 -13.52 23.97 12.15
N LYS A 215 -12.18 23.93 12.09
CA LYS A 215 -11.31 25.10 12.25
C LYS A 215 -10.31 25.14 11.09
N ILE A 216 -10.67 26.01 10.13
CA ILE A 216 -9.89 26.98 9.33
C ILE A 216 -8.39 26.68 9.22
#